data_AF-A0A7J8P1U9-F1
#
_entry.id   AF-A0A7J8P1U9-F1
#
_cell.length_a   1.000
_cell.length_b   1.000
_cell.length_c   1.000
_cell.angle_alpha   90.00
_cell.angle_beta   90.00
_cell.angle_gamma   90.00
#
_symmetry.space_group_name_H-M   'P 1'
#
loop_
_entity.id
_entity.type
_entity.pdbx_description
1 polymer ?
#
loop_
_entity_poly.entity_id
_entity_poly.type
_entity_poly.pdbx_seq_one_letter_code
_entity_poly.pdbx_strand_id
1 'polypeptide(L)'
;MVPDKYRGGRCLTMRASGESGDNLSPIAPVEFESPVGQLLAQILRTHPHLLPAAVDQQLDNLQSDKNDQTEETPQSQDLLYKRIAEVKEKERQKTLEEIIYCLIVQKFVDNEISMIPKVTETSDPTGRVDFWPNQEQKLEFVHSPEAFEMIQSHLSLVLGDRMVGPLSTIVQISKIKLGKLYAASIMYGYFLRRVDQRFQLERTMKTLPEDFTKSQARFEDPNPGKQLWDPDSLIRIPPHDDDDGGGYGDAEGKQYRLRSYVMYLDSETLQRYATIRSKEAISLIEKQTQALFGRPDIRILDDGSLDTSNDEVVSLTFSGLTMLVLEAVAFGSFLWDAESYVESKYHFLKS
;
A
#
# COMPACT_ATOMS: atom_id res chain seq x y z
N MET A 1 21.61 14.75 73.74
CA MET A 1 21.76 14.52 72.29
C MET A 1 20.39 14.68 71.68
N VAL A 2 20.21 15.76 70.91
CA VAL A 2 19.10 16.06 69.97
C VAL A 2 19.07 14.97 68.86
N PRO A 3 18.02 14.73 68.02
CA PRO A 3 16.59 15.18 67.95
C PRO A 3 15.57 13.99 68.00
N ASP A 4 14.24 14.13 68.19
CA ASP A 4 13.18 14.89 67.47
C ASP A 4 12.88 14.28 66.07
N LYS A 5 11.73 13.65 65.79
CA LYS A 5 10.50 14.21 65.14
C LYS A 5 10.02 13.17 64.10
N TYR A 6 8.77 13.03 63.62
CA TYR A 6 7.52 13.78 63.65
C TYR A 6 6.37 12.79 63.33
N ARG A 7 5.17 13.14 63.80
CA ARG A 7 3.86 12.60 63.44
C ARG A 7 3.55 12.81 61.95
N GLY A 8 3.03 11.79 61.26
CA GLY A 8 2.53 11.88 59.88
C GLY A 8 1.26 11.05 59.70
N GLY A 9 0.15 11.70 59.34
CA GLY A 9 -1.17 11.09 59.15
C GLY A 9 -1.22 10.13 57.97
N ARG A 10 -2.04 9.09 58.09
CA ARG A 10 -2.33 8.15 57.01
C ARG A 10 -3.24 8.86 56.00
N CYS A 11 -2.66 9.33 54.90
CA CYS A 11 -3.39 9.72 53.71
C CYS A 11 -3.70 8.45 52.92
N LEU A 12 -4.99 8.16 52.71
CA LEU A 12 -5.44 7.06 51.86
C LEU A 12 -5.10 7.41 50.41
N THR A 13 -4.25 6.59 49.81
CA THR A 13 -3.83 6.69 48.41
C THR A 13 -5.03 6.40 47.51
N MET A 14 -5.69 7.44 47.02
CA MET A 14 -6.66 7.33 45.93
C MET A 14 -5.86 7.32 44.62
N ARG A 15 -5.49 6.12 44.16
CA ARG A 15 -5.04 5.93 42.78
C ARG A 15 -6.28 6.08 41.91
N ALA A 16 -6.36 7.16 41.14
CA ALA A 16 -7.29 7.21 40.03
C ALA A 16 -6.85 6.12 39.04
N SER A 17 -7.55 4.98 39.06
CA SER A 17 -7.56 4.09 37.91
C SER A 17 -8.21 4.90 36.80
N GLY A 18 -7.43 5.39 35.85
CA GLY A 18 -7.97 5.74 34.55
C GLY A 18 -8.50 4.45 33.95
N GLU A 19 -9.78 4.17 34.16
CA GLU A 19 -10.56 3.38 33.21
C GLU A 19 -10.55 4.16 31.89
N SER A 20 -9.51 3.95 31.09
CA SER A 20 -9.61 4.15 29.64
C SER A 20 -10.35 2.94 29.09
N GLY A 21 -11.63 2.85 29.42
CA GLY A 21 -12.58 1.97 28.77
C GLY A 21 -12.80 2.51 27.36
N ASP A 22 -11.99 2.00 26.44
CA ASP A 22 -12.42 1.69 25.08
C ASP A 22 -11.26 0.96 24.40
N ASN A 23 -11.26 -0.38 24.51
CA ASN A 23 -10.50 -1.25 23.61
C ASN A 23 -11.14 -1.15 22.22
N LEU A 24 -11.06 0.02 21.60
CA LEU A 24 -11.50 0.22 20.22
C LEU A 24 -10.51 -0.54 19.34
N SER A 25 -11.04 -1.53 18.63
CA SER A 25 -10.29 -2.26 17.61
C SER A 25 -9.53 -1.28 16.70
N PRO A 26 -8.26 -1.54 16.38
CA PRO A 26 -7.48 -0.67 15.51
C PRO A 26 -8.18 -0.51 14.16
N ILE A 27 -8.31 0.73 13.68
CA ILE A 27 -8.95 1.05 12.38
C ILE A 27 -8.16 0.45 11.22
N ALA A 28 -6.84 0.34 11.38
CA ALA A 28 -5.95 -0.15 10.35
C ALA A 28 -4.78 -0.94 10.95
N PRO A 29 -4.10 -1.80 10.18
CA PRO A 29 -3.10 -2.74 10.71
C PRO A 29 -1.81 -2.08 11.22
N VAL A 30 -1.29 -1.06 10.54
CA VAL A 30 -0.11 -0.30 10.98
C VAL A 30 -0.50 0.70 12.07
N GLU A 31 0.31 0.77 13.13
CA GLU A 31 0.12 1.69 14.24
C GLU A 31 0.75 3.06 13.98
N PHE A 32 0.15 4.12 14.51
CA PHE A 32 0.68 5.48 14.45
C PHE A 32 1.54 5.77 15.68
N GLU A 33 2.83 6.02 15.47
CA GLU A 33 3.81 6.18 16.53
C GLU A 33 4.19 7.65 16.78
N SER A 34 4.08 8.53 15.76
CA SER A 34 4.35 9.96 15.93
C SER A 34 3.19 10.69 16.60
N PRO A 35 3.43 11.82 17.31
CA PRO A 35 2.35 12.63 17.87
C PRO A 35 1.36 13.12 16.80
N VAL A 36 1.86 13.45 15.61
CA VAL A 36 1.04 13.89 14.47
C VAL A 36 0.18 12.74 13.96
N GLY A 37 0.75 11.56 13.75
CA GLY A 37 0.00 10.39 13.32
C GLY A 37 -1.07 9.97 14.32
N GLN A 38 -0.78 10.02 15.63
CA GLN A 38 -1.77 9.75 16.68
C GLN A 38 -2.92 10.76 16.67
N LEU A 39 -2.62 12.04 16.49
CA LEU A 39 -3.64 13.08 16.32
C LEU A 39 -4.51 12.82 15.09
N LEU A 40 -3.90 12.54 13.94
CA LEU A 40 -4.62 12.29 12.69
C LEU A 40 -5.46 11.01 12.78
N ALA A 41 -4.94 9.96 13.41
CA ALA A 41 -5.70 8.75 13.69
C ALA A 41 -6.93 9.04 14.56
N GLN A 42 -6.79 9.87 15.60
CA GLN A 42 -7.92 10.28 16.45
C GLN A 42 -8.96 11.10 15.67
N ILE A 43 -8.52 12.00 14.80
CA ILE A 43 -9.42 12.78 13.92
C ILE A 43 -10.13 11.83 12.96
N LEU A 44 -9.43 10.87 12.35
CA LEU A 44 -10.03 9.86 11.49
C LEU A 44 -11.09 9.03 12.21
N ARG A 45 -10.92 8.74 13.50
CA ARG A 45 -11.94 8.02 14.30
C ARG A 45 -13.18 8.86 14.59
N THR A 46 -12.96 10.12 14.95
CA THR A 46 -14.01 10.96 15.57
C THR A 46 -14.69 11.89 14.58
N HIS A 47 -13.92 12.48 13.66
CA HIS A 47 -14.36 13.46 12.68
C HIS A 47 -13.61 13.27 11.34
N PRO A 48 -13.86 12.17 10.59
CA PRO A 48 -13.16 11.87 9.34
C PRO A 48 -13.16 13.03 8.33
N HIS A 49 -14.26 13.79 8.28
CA HIS A 49 -14.42 14.95 7.37
C HIS A 49 -13.46 16.11 7.64
N LEU A 50 -12.87 16.19 8.84
CA LEU A 50 -11.87 17.21 9.19
C LEU A 50 -10.44 16.77 8.83
N LEU A 51 -10.23 15.50 8.49
CA LEU A 51 -8.91 14.95 8.26
C LEU A 51 -8.14 15.67 7.14
N PRO A 52 -8.72 15.99 5.95
CA PRO A 52 -7.98 16.69 4.91
C PRO A 52 -7.45 18.07 5.36
N ALA A 53 -8.27 18.82 6.10
CA ALA A 53 -7.85 20.12 6.62
C ALA A 53 -6.77 20.00 7.70
N ALA A 54 -6.87 18.97 8.55
CA ALA A 54 -5.85 18.69 9.56
C ALA A 54 -4.52 18.27 8.91
N VAL A 55 -4.56 17.42 7.88
CA VAL A 55 -3.37 17.03 7.11
C VAL A 55 -2.70 18.23 6.47
N ASP A 56 -3.47 19.11 5.80
CA ASP A 56 -2.93 20.34 5.20
C ASP A 56 -2.19 21.20 6.23
N GLN A 57 -2.80 21.41 7.40
CA GLN A 57 -2.16 22.15 8.49
C GLN A 57 -0.86 21.49 8.97
N GLN A 58 -0.81 20.16 9.07
CA GLN A 58 0.41 19.46 9.48
C GLN A 58 1.51 19.53 8.42
N LEU A 59 1.17 19.47 7.14
CA LEU A 59 2.12 19.65 6.04
C LEU A 59 2.69 21.07 6.00
N ASP A 60 1.86 22.10 6.24
CA ASP A 60 2.30 23.49 6.33
C ASP A 60 3.25 23.72 7.52
N ASN A 61 2.97 23.10 8.67
CA ASN A 61 3.86 23.14 9.83
C ASN A 61 5.21 22.47 9.51
N LEU A 62 5.21 21.30 8.88
CA LEU A 62 6.44 20.60 8.47
C LEU A 62 7.27 21.43 7.47
N GLN A 63 6.60 22.16 6.56
CA GLN A 63 7.27 23.05 5.62
C GLN A 63 7.90 24.26 6.33
N SER A 64 7.19 24.84 7.30
CA SER A 64 7.69 25.96 8.09
C SER A 64 8.91 25.56 8.92
N ASP A 65 8.83 24.43 9.63
CA ASP A 65 9.93 23.88 10.43
C ASP A 65 11.17 23.54 9.59
N LYS A 66 10.98 23.16 8.32
CA LYS A 66 12.07 22.89 7.36
C LYS A 66 12.76 24.18 6.92
N ASN A 67 12.00 25.24 6.69
CA ASN A 67 12.52 26.54 6.25
C ASN A 67 13.32 27.19 7.38
N ASP A 68 12.77 27.23 8.60
CA ASP A 68 13.43 27.81 9.78
C ASP A 68 14.78 27.13 10.06
N GLN A 69 14.84 25.81 9.93
CA GLN A 69 16.09 25.04 10.10
C GLN A 69 17.15 25.36 9.05
N THR A 70 16.75 25.72 7.83
CA THR A 70 17.67 26.09 6.76
C THR A 70 18.27 27.47 7.02
N GLU A 71 17.49 28.38 7.61
CA GLU A 71 17.95 29.73 7.98
C GLU A 71 18.80 29.74 9.27
N GLU A 72 18.51 28.87 10.24
CA GLU A 72 19.21 28.84 11.52
C GLU A 72 20.55 28.10 11.51
N THR A 73 20.87 27.28 10.51
CA THR A 73 22.14 26.53 10.47
C THR A 73 23.36 27.44 10.21
N PRO A 74 24.24 27.70 11.21
CA PRO A 74 25.53 28.32 10.94
C PRO A 74 26.42 27.28 10.27
N GLN A 75 27.32 27.71 9.36
CA GLN A 75 28.32 26.88 8.67
C GLN A 75 29.42 26.35 9.64
N SER A 76 29.05 25.88 10.81
CA SER A 76 29.95 25.27 11.80
C SER A 76 30.01 23.75 11.59
N GLN A 77 31.22 23.24 11.34
CA GLN A 77 31.59 21.83 11.15
C GLN A 77 31.46 20.99 12.44
N ASP A 78 30.39 21.15 13.19
CA ASP A 78 30.21 20.48 14.47
C ASP A 78 29.36 19.20 14.29
N LEU A 79 29.95 18.06 14.66
CA LEU A 79 29.37 16.72 14.54
C LEU A 79 28.02 16.60 15.26
N LEU A 80 27.82 17.38 16.34
CA LEU A 80 26.57 17.42 17.09
C LEU A 80 25.41 17.94 16.22
N TYR A 81 25.60 19.08 15.54
CA TYR A 81 24.57 19.68 14.68
C TYR A 81 24.21 18.78 13.51
N LYS A 82 25.22 18.13 12.91
CA LYS A 82 24.98 17.11 11.87
C LYS A 82 24.08 15.99 12.38
N ARG A 83 24.35 15.47 13.58
CA ARG A 83 23.57 14.38 14.18
C ARG A 83 22.16 14.81 14.55
N ILE A 84 21.99 16.03 15.05
CA ILE A 84 20.67 16.63 15.33
C ILE A 84 19.86 16.76 14.04
N ALA A 85 20.47 17.28 12.96
CA ALA A 85 19.80 17.41 11.67
C ALA A 85 19.39 16.03 11.10
N GLU A 86 20.24 15.02 11.22
CA GLU A 86 19.92 13.64 10.80
C GLU A 86 18.73 13.05 11.57
N VAL A 87 18.64 13.28 12.89
CA VAL A 87 17.51 12.82 13.71
C VAL A 87 16.22 13.55 13.32
N LYS A 88 16.26 14.88 13.17
CA LYS A 88 15.12 15.68 12.71
C LYS A 88 14.63 15.25 11.33
N GLU A 89 15.53 14.93 10.41
CA GLU A 89 15.15 14.42 9.09
C GLU A 89 14.37 13.10 9.21
N LYS A 90 14.83 12.19 10.07
CA LYS A 90 14.16 10.91 10.30
C LYS A 90 12.79 11.07 10.95
N GLU A 91 12.66 11.99 11.90
CA GLU A 91 11.37 12.32 12.53
C GLU A 91 10.39 12.90 11.51
N ARG A 92 10.88 13.77 10.61
CA ARG A 92 10.08 14.32 9.52
C ARG A 92 9.65 13.27 8.51
N GLN A 93 10.57 12.41 8.06
CA GLN A 93 10.25 11.28 7.17
C GLN A 93 9.19 10.36 7.80
N LYS A 94 9.34 10.03 9.09
CA LYS A 94 8.35 9.23 9.83
C LYS A 94 6.98 9.91 9.89
N THR A 95 6.96 11.21 10.13
CA THR A 95 5.71 11.99 10.17
C THR A 95 5.03 12.01 8.81
N LEU A 96 5.77 12.21 7.72
CA LEU A 96 5.24 12.18 6.35
C LEU A 96 4.69 10.81 5.98
N GLU A 97 5.41 9.75 6.34
CA GLU A 97 4.96 8.37 6.13
C GLU A 97 3.63 8.10 6.84
N GLU A 98 3.48 8.53 8.10
CA GLU A 98 2.23 8.40 8.85
C GLU A 98 1.10 9.28 8.29
N ILE A 99 1.40 10.47 7.76
CA ILE A 99 0.42 11.30 7.05
C ILE A 99 -0.08 10.57 5.78
N ILE A 100 0.83 10.06 4.96
CA ILE A 100 0.49 9.30 3.74
C ILE A 100 -0.37 8.09 4.11
N TYR A 101 0.03 7.33 5.13
CA TYR A 101 -0.75 6.19 5.59
C TYR A 101 -2.15 6.61 6.08
N CYS A 102 -2.26 7.69 6.85
CA CYS A 102 -3.56 8.17 7.32
C CYS A 102 -4.51 8.52 6.15
N LEU A 103 -3.99 9.15 5.09
CA LEU A 103 -4.76 9.43 3.86
C LEU A 103 -5.21 8.15 3.15
N ILE A 104 -4.38 7.10 3.11
CA ILE A 104 -4.77 5.80 2.56
C ILE A 104 -5.90 5.18 3.38
N VAL A 105 -5.76 5.14 4.71
CA VAL A 105 -6.80 4.60 5.60
C VAL A 105 -8.10 5.41 5.45
N GLN A 106 -8.00 6.73 5.29
CA GLN A 106 -9.16 7.56 5.00
C GLN A 106 -9.89 7.09 3.74
N LYS A 107 -9.18 6.75 2.66
CA LYS A 107 -9.81 6.22 1.44
C LYS A 107 -10.52 4.90 1.68
N PHE A 108 -9.97 4.01 2.50
CA PHE A 108 -10.70 2.80 2.90
C PHE A 108 -11.98 3.14 3.68
N VAL A 109 -11.91 4.07 4.63
CA VAL A 109 -13.07 4.53 5.41
C VAL A 109 -14.14 5.19 4.54
N ASP A 110 -13.75 6.10 3.64
CA ASP A 110 -14.64 6.82 2.73
C ASP A 110 -15.39 5.87 1.78
N ASN A 111 -14.77 4.75 1.39
CA ASN A 111 -15.37 3.70 0.57
C ASN A 111 -16.08 2.61 1.39
N GLU A 112 -16.15 2.77 2.72
CA GLU A 112 -16.71 1.78 3.65
C GLU A 112 -16.07 0.38 3.53
N ILE A 113 -14.75 0.34 3.30
CA ILE A 113 -13.96 -0.88 3.18
C ILE A 113 -13.22 -1.12 4.50
N SER A 114 -13.37 -2.31 5.08
CA SER A 114 -12.64 -2.68 6.29
C SER A 114 -11.33 -3.32 5.89
N MET A 115 -10.21 -2.74 6.34
CA MET A 115 -8.90 -3.29 6.03
C MET A 115 -8.69 -4.66 6.69
N ILE A 116 -8.02 -5.56 5.98
CA ILE A 116 -7.66 -6.89 6.46
C ILE A 116 -6.79 -6.74 7.72
N PRO A 117 -7.21 -7.32 8.86
CA PRO A 117 -6.45 -7.26 10.08
C PRO A 117 -5.23 -8.17 10.00
N LYS A 118 -4.35 -8.08 11.01
CA LYS A 118 -3.23 -8.99 11.18
C LYS A 118 -3.67 -10.46 11.06
N VAL A 119 -2.97 -11.22 10.24
CA VAL A 119 -3.19 -12.65 10.02
C VAL A 119 -2.65 -13.43 11.22
N THR A 120 -3.54 -13.73 12.16
CA THR A 120 -3.26 -14.56 13.33
C THR A 120 -3.86 -15.95 13.19
N GLU A 121 -3.30 -16.91 13.93
CA GLU A 121 -3.93 -18.21 14.08
C GLU A 121 -5.35 -18.08 14.62
N THR A 122 -6.24 -18.91 14.13
CA THR A 122 -7.64 -18.94 14.54
C THR A 122 -7.92 -20.23 15.29
N SER A 123 -9.03 -20.26 16.04
CA SER A 123 -9.51 -21.49 16.67
C SER A 123 -10.17 -22.46 15.67
N ASP A 124 -10.12 -22.17 14.37
CA ASP A 124 -10.73 -23.00 13.34
C ASP A 124 -9.94 -24.32 13.19
N PRO A 125 -10.60 -25.48 13.20
CA PRO A 125 -9.92 -26.77 13.10
C PRO A 125 -9.20 -27.01 11.76
N THR A 126 -9.53 -26.24 10.72
CA THR A 126 -8.84 -26.28 9.42
C THR A 126 -7.68 -25.27 9.32
N GLY A 127 -7.44 -24.50 10.40
CA GLY A 127 -6.40 -23.49 10.48
C GLY A 127 -6.63 -22.30 9.54
N ARG A 128 -7.89 -22.06 9.16
CA ARG A 128 -8.24 -20.97 8.23
C ARG A 128 -8.12 -19.61 8.88
N VAL A 129 -7.59 -18.64 8.16
CA VAL A 129 -7.36 -17.28 8.68
C VAL A 129 -8.18 -16.20 7.97
N ASP A 130 -8.93 -16.58 6.92
CA ASP A 130 -9.63 -15.67 6.00
C ASP A 130 -11.11 -15.42 6.37
N PHE A 131 -11.42 -15.19 7.64
CA PHE A 131 -12.78 -14.87 8.09
C PHE A 131 -13.12 -13.37 7.94
N TRP A 132 -12.67 -12.77 6.85
CA TRP A 132 -12.89 -11.36 6.54
C TRP A 132 -14.24 -11.17 5.82
N PRO A 133 -14.88 -9.98 5.94
CA PRO A 133 -16.07 -9.69 5.16
C PRO A 133 -15.75 -9.76 3.65
N ASN A 134 -16.69 -10.28 2.86
CA ASN A 134 -16.59 -10.16 1.40
C ASN A 134 -16.92 -8.71 1.01
N GLN A 135 -15.93 -8.03 0.45
CA GLN A 135 -16.03 -6.63 0.01
C GLN A 135 -15.60 -6.46 -1.45
N GLU A 136 -15.65 -7.52 -2.25
CA GLU A 136 -15.17 -7.56 -3.64
C GLU A 136 -15.78 -6.45 -4.49
N GLN A 137 -17.10 -6.26 -4.41
CA GLN A 137 -17.79 -5.19 -5.13
C GLN A 137 -17.31 -3.80 -4.71
N LYS A 138 -17.10 -3.57 -3.39
CA LYS A 138 -16.61 -2.28 -2.91
C LYS A 138 -15.19 -1.99 -3.41
N LEU A 139 -14.33 -3.02 -3.44
CA LEU A 139 -12.97 -2.94 -3.97
C LEU A 139 -12.95 -2.73 -5.49
N GLU A 140 -13.89 -3.32 -6.23
CA GLU A 140 -14.06 -3.08 -7.66
C GLU A 140 -14.37 -1.60 -7.96
N PHE A 141 -15.32 -1.00 -7.22
CA PHE A 141 -15.74 0.38 -7.44
C PHE A 141 -14.67 1.45 -7.15
N VAL A 142 -13.57 1.08 -6.49
CA VAL A 142 -12.41 1.97 -6.29
C VAL A 142 -11.70 2.28 -7.61
N HIS A 143 -11.78 1.38 -8.59
CA HIS A 143 -11.03 1.45 -9.83
C HIS A 143 -11.92 1.87 -11.01
N SER A 144 -11.31 2.44 -12.05
CA SER A 144 -12.02 2.63 -13.32
C SER A 144 -12.33 1.26 -13.95
N PRO A 145 -13.37 1.15 -14.79
CA PRO A 145 -13.69 -0.11 -15.47
C PRO A 145 -12.51 -0.67 -16.26
N GLU A 146 -11.76 0.19 -16.95
CA GLU A 146 -10.59 -0.21 -17.73
C GLU A 146 -9.42 -0.66 -16.84
N ALA A 147 -9.23 -0.05 -15.66
CA ALA A 147 -8.26 -0.53 -14.68
C ALA A 147 -8.69 -1.87 -14.08
N PHE A 148 -9.96 -2.03 -13.71
CA PHE A 148 -10.45 -3.27 -13.10
C PHE A 148 -10.32 -4.48 -14.03
N GLU A 149 -10.50 -4.30 -15.34
CA GLU A 149 -10.21 -5.34 -16.34
C GLU A 149 -8.74 -5.82 -16.28
N MET A 150 -7.79 -4.90 -16.11
CA MET A 150 -6.38 -5.27 -15.92
C MET A 150 -6.15 -5.97 -14.57
N ILE A 151 -6.87 -5.58 -13.52
CA ILE A 151 -6.83 -6.23 -12.20
C ILE A 151 -7.34 -7.67 -12.28
N GLN A 152 -8.43 -7.92 -13.01
CA GLN A 152 -8.93 -9.27 -13.26
C GLN A 152 -7.88 -10.13 -13.98
N SER A 153 -7.20 -9.57 -14.99
CA SER A 153 -6.08 -10.27 -15.65
C SER A 153 -4.93 -10.58 -14.67
N HIS A 154 -4.62 -9.66 -13.76
CA HIS A 154 -3.59 -9.87 -12.72
C HIS A 154 -4.01 -10.95 -11.71
N LEU A 155 -5.27 -10.96 -11.28
CA LEU A 155 -5.83 -12.00 -10.40
C LEU A 155 -5.72 -13.38 -11.04
N SER A 156 -6.09 -13.53 -12.31
CA SER A 156 -5.96 -14.81 -13.03
C SER A 156 -4.51 -15.30 -13.10
N LEU A 157 -3.54 -14.40 -13.24
CA LEU A 157 -2.11 -14.77 -13.25
C LEU A 157 -1.58 -15.17 -11.88
N VAL A 158 -1.90 -14.38 -10.85
CA VAL A 158 -1.44 -14.59 -9.48
C VAL A 158 -2.05 -15.85 -8.86
N LEU A 159 -3.33 -16.08 -9.10
CA LEU A 159 -4.06 -17.25 -8.59
C LEU A 159 -3.86 -18.49 -9.48
N GLY A 160 -3.33 -18.27 -10.69
CA GLY A 160 -3.18 -19.27 -11.75
C GLY A 160 -4.51 -19.68 -12.38
N ASP A 161 -4.45 -20.57 -13.38
CA ASP A 161 -5.61 -21.23 -14.03
C ASP A 161 -6.44 -22.12 -13.06
N ARG A 162 -6.23 -21.98 -11.75
CA ARG A 162 -6.98 -22.66 -10.69
C ARG A 162 -8.31 -21.99 -10.37
N MET A 163 -8.66 -20.88 -11.05
CA MET A 163 -10.01 -20.31 -11.01
C MET A 163 -11.10 -21.27 -11.51
N VAL A 164 -10.74 -22.42 -12.09
CA VAL A 164 -11.68 -23.50 -12.46
C VAL A 164 -12.18 -24.29 -11.23
N GLY A 165 -11.67 -24.02 -10.01
CA GLY A 165 -12.13 -24.63 -8.76
C GLY A 165 -13.17 -23.80 -7.98
N PRO A 166 -13.97 -24.41 -7.07
CA PRO A 166 -14.87 -23.66 -6.20
C PRO A 166 -14.14 -22.58 -5.39
N LEU A 167 -14.76 -21.40 -5.20
CA LEU A 167 -14.21 -20.31 -4.38
C LEU A 167 -13.90 -20.72 -2.93
N SER A 168 -14.54 -21.79 -2.44
CA SER A 168 -14.32 -22.39 -1.12
C SER A 168 -13.09 -23.30 -1.04
N THR A 169 -12.37 -23.52 -2.14
CA THR A 169 -11.17 -24.37 -2.13
C THR A 169 -10.11 -23.74 -1.25
N ILE A 170 -9.59 -24.53 -0.31
CA ILE A 170 -8.57 -24.11 0.65
C ILE A 170 -7.19 -24.35 0.06
N VAL A 171 -6.33 -23.34 0.16
CA VAL A 171 -4.93 -23.35 -0.24
C VAL A 171 -4.08 -23.08 1.01
N GLN A 172 -3.00 -23.84 1.16
CA GLN A 172 -1.98 -23.59 2.16
C GLN A 172 -0.84 -22.79 1.54
N ILE A 173 -0.51 -21.66 2.15
CA ILE A 173 0.55 -20.77 1.70
C ILE A 173 1.32 -20.26 2.90
N SER A 174 2.64 -20.09 2.74
CA SER A 174 3.49 -19.59 3.80
C SER A 174 3.35 -18.06 3.94
N LYS A 175 3.50 -17.51 5.15
CA LYS A 175 3.33 -16.08 5.40
C LYS A 175 4.33 -15.23 4.61
N ILE A 176 5.56 -15.70 4.41
CA ILE A 176 6.54 -15.01 3.55
C ILE A 176 6.03 -14.93 2.10
N LYS A 177 5.52 -16.03 1.54
CA LYS A 177 4.98 -16.03 0.16
C LYS A 177 3.76 -15.12 0.04
N LEU A 178 2.89 -15.12 1.03
CA LEU A 178 1.71 -14.26 1.06
C LEU A 178 2.09 -12.78 1.18
N GLY A 179 3.08 -12.45 2.02
CA GLY A 179 3.62 -11.10 2.15
C GLY A 179 4.27 -10.60 0.86
N LYS A 180 5.06 -11.46 0.18
CA LYS A 180 5.60 -11.14 -1.15
C LYS A 180 4.49 -10.86 -2.16
N LEU A 181 3.46 -11.68 -2.17
CA LEU A 181 2.32 -11.50 -3.07
C LEU A 181 1.56 -10.19 -2.78
N TYR A 182 1.29 -9.89 -1.51
CA TYR A 182 0.61 -8.67 -1.10
C TYR A 182 1.42 -7.42 -1.48
N ALA A 183 2.73 -7.40 -1.20
CA ALA A 183 3.61 -6.30 -1.59
C ALA A 183 3.68 -6.12 -3.12
N ALA A 184 3.79 -7.22 -3.88
CA ALA A 184 3.75 -7.18 -5.34
C ALA A 184 2.42 -6.61 -5.86
N SER A 185 1.30 -7.00 -5.25
CA SER A 185 -0.04 -6.52 -5.62
C SER A 185 -0.22 -5.02 -5.28
N ILE A 186 0.37 -4.53 -4.18
CA ILE A 186 0.43 -3.09 -3.88
C ILE A 186 1.20 -2.35 -4.97
N MET A 187 2.39 -2.83 -5.34
CA MET A 187 3.20 -2.21 -6.39
C MET A 187 2.46 -2.21 -7.74
N TYR A 188 1.72 -3.28 -8.05
CA TYR A 188 0.87 -3.35 -9.23
C TYR A 188 -0.25 -2.30 -9.21
N GLY A 189 -0.97 -2.17 -8.09
CA GLY A 189 -2.01 -1.15 -7.95
C GLY A 189 -1.49 0.27 -8.08
N TYR A 190 -0.32 0.54 -7.49
CA TYR A 190 0.38 1.82 -7.62
C TYR A 190 0.72 2.13 -9.09
N PHE A 191 1.32 1.18 -9.80
CA PHE A 191 1.60 1.30 -11.24
C PHE A 191 0.32 1.54 -12.05
N LEU A 192 -0.70 0.71 -11.84
CA LEU A 192 -1.91 0.74 -12.62
C LEU A 192 -2.66 2.06 -12.47
N ARG A 193 -2.73 2.60 -11.24
CA ARG A 193 -3.34 3.90 -10.97
C ARG A 193 -2.65 5.03 -11.73
N ARG A 194 -1.32 5.00 -11.82
CA ARG A 194 -0.53 5.99 -12.57
C ARG A 194 -0.82 5.97 -14.06
N VAL A 195 -0.82 4.78 -14.64
CA VAL A 195 -1.08 4.61 -16.06
C VAL A 195 -2.52 4.98 -16.39
N ASP A 196 -3.49 4.53 -15.59
CA ASP A 196 -4.90 4.85 -15.81
C ASP A 196 -5.14 6.37 -15.72
N GLN A 197 -4.63 7.06 -14.71
CA GLN A 197 -4.77 8.52 -14.63
C GLN A 197 -4.18 9.23 -15.85
N ARG A 198 -3.02 8.79 -16.34
CA ARG A 198 -2.44 9.36 -17.55
C ARG A 198 -3.30 9.09 -18.78
N PHE A 199 -3.76 7.85 -18.93
CA PHE A 199 -4.63 7.44 -20.02
C PHE A 199 -5.93 8.26 -20.05
N GLN A 200 -6.61 8.40 -18.91
CA GLN A 200 -7.85 9.17 -18.80
C GLN A 200 -7.62 10.67 -19.06
N LEU A 201 -6.46 11.20 -18.64
CA LEU A 201 -6.07 12.58 -18.92
C LEU A 201 -5.88 12.81 -20.44
N GLU A 202 -5.07 11.98 -21.09
CA GLU A 202 -4.85 12.08 -22.55
C GLU A 202 -6.13 11.86 -23.34
N ARG A 203 -7.02 10.97 -22.86
CA ARG A 203 -8.35 10.76 -23.42
C ARG A 203 -9.19 12.03 -23.38
N THR A 204 -9.21 12.68 -22.22
CA THR A 204 -9.99 13.90 -21.99
C THR A 204 -9.42 15.08 -22.79
N MET A 205 -8.10 15.15 -22.90
CA MET A 205 -7.39 16.17 -23.70
C MET A 205 -7.39 15.88 -25.21
N LYS A 206 -7.90 14.72 -25.63
CA LYS A 206 -7.90 14.24 -27.03
C LYS A 206 -6.50 14.18 -27.64
N THR A 207 -5.50 13.85 -26.82
CA THR A 207 -4.10 13.69 -27.24
C THR A 207 -3.68 12.21 -27.35
N LEU A 208 -4.64 11.31 -27.15
CA LEU A 208 -4.44 9.88 -27.33
C LEU A 208 -4.05 9.57 -28.80
N PRO A 209 -2.99 8.79 -29.05
CA PRO A 209 -2.63 8.38 -30.41
C PRO A 209 -3.81 7.70 -31.13
N GLU A 210 -4.14 8.10 -32.36
CA GLU A 210 -5.30 7.51 -33.07
C GLU A 210 -5.13 6.00 -33.34
N ASP A 211 -3.88 5.51 -33.33
CA ASP A 211 -3.52 4.18 -33.83
C ASP A 211 -3.66 3.02 -32.82
N PHE A 212 -3.76 3.25 -31.50
CA PHE A 212 -3.96 2.12 -30.55
C PHE A 212 -5.41 1.60 -30.51
N THR A 213 -6.34 2.32 -31.13
CA THR A 213 -7.76 1.89 -31.28
C THR A 213 -7.98 0.99 -32.49
N LYS A 214 -7.04 0.99 -33.45
CA LYS A 214 -7.01 0.03 -34.55
C LYS A 214 -6.18 -1.15 -34.05
N SER A 215 -6.80 -2.31 -33.98
CA SER A 215 -6.21 -3.62 -33.63
C SER A 215 -5.16 -4.09 -34.67
N GLN A 216 -4.14 -3.26 -34.93
CA GLN A 216 -3.03 -3.54 -35.84
C GLN A 216 -1.71 -3.07 -35.23
N ALA A 217 -1.40 -3.53 -34.01
CA ALA A 217 0.00 -3.65 -33.63
C ALA A 217 0.52 -4.93 -34.30
N ARG A 218 1.38 -4.79 -35.32
CA ARG A 218 2.19 -5.90 -35.79
C ARG A 218 2.96 -6.43 -34.59
N PHE A 219 2.67 -7.67 -34.23
CA PHE A 219 3.33 -8.41 -33.16
C PHE A 219 4.79 -8.62 -33.54
N GLU A 220 5.67 -7.77 -33.04
CA GLU A 220 7.03 -8.20 -32.73
C GLU A 220 6.96 -8.94 -31.38
N ASP A 221 7.49 -10.16 -31.36
CA ASP A 221 7.60 -10.99 -30.16
C ASP A 221 8.04 -10.13 -28.96
N PRO A 222 7.42 -10.31 -27.77
CA PRO A 222 7.81 -9.55 -26.60
C PRO A 222 9.26 -9.91 -26.26
N ASN A 223 10.17 -8.97 -26.53
CA ASN A 223 11.54 -9.02 -26.04
C ASN A 223 11.46 -9.35 -24.53
N PRO A 224 12.23 -10.33 -24.00
CA PRO A 224 12.19 -10.74 -22.59
C PRO A 224 12.42 -9.62 -21.57
N GLY A 225 12.80 -8.41 -22.02
CA GLY A 225 13.02 -7.22 -21.20
C GLY A 225 11.79 -6.44 -20.75
N LYS A 226 10.55 -6.88 -21.00
CA LYS A 226 9.31 -6.27 -20.43
C LYS A 226 8.86 -6.90 -19.10
N GLN A 227 9.78 -7.50 -18.35
CA GLN A 227 9.57 -7.84 -16.94
C GLN A 227 9.73 -6.55 -16.11
N LEU A 228 8.61 -5.97 -15.68
CA LEU A 228 8.63 -4.70 -14.91
C LEU A 228 9.29 -4.85 -13.54
N TRP A 229 9.44 -6.09 -13.07
CA TRP A 229 10.09 -6.48 -11.82
C TRP A 229 10.74 -7.86 -11.97
N ASP A 230 11.65 -8.19 -11.04
CA ASP A 230 12.48 -9.41 -10.89
C ASP A 230 11.91 -10.69 -11.56
N PRO A 231 12.72 -11.61 -12.14
CA PRO A 231 12.26 -12.89 -12.70
C PRO A 231 11.25 -13.71 -11.88
N ASP A 232 11.18 -13.54 -10.55
CA ASP A 232 10.19 -14.14 -9.65
C ASP A 232 8.88 -13.33 -9.45
N SER A 233 8.74 -12.19 -10.15
CA SER A 233 7.60 -11.28 -10.01
C SER A 233 6.38 -11.77 -10.79
N LEU A 234 5.28 -11.98 -10.06
CA LEU A 234 3.97 -12.42 -10.56
C LEU A 234 3.23 -11.36 -11.42
N ILE A 235 3.87 -10.24 -11.73
CA ILE A 235 3.30 -9.17 -12.53
C ILE A 235 3.73 -9.39 -13.99
N ARG A 236 2.89 -10.08 -14.75
CA ARG A 236 2.99 -10.16 -16.20
C ARG A 236 1.80 -9.43 -16.81
N ILE A 237 2.00 -8.69 -17.88
CA ILE A 237 0.88 -8.36 -18.77
C ILE A 237 0.93 -9.45 -19.84
N PRO A 238 -0.03 -10.40 -19.87
CA PRO A 238 0.01 -11.46 -20.87
C PRO A 238 -0.01 -10.86 -22.28
N PRO A 239 0.59 -11.50 -23.28
CA PRO A 239 0.16 -11.30 -24.65
C PRO A 239 -1.31 -11.75 -24.82
N HIS A 240 -1.95 -11.27 -25.88
CA HIS A 240 -3.31 -11.66 -26.26
C HIS A 240 -3.26 -13.08 -26.83
N ASP A 241 -3.92 -14.05 -26.18
CA ASP A 241 -4.20 -15.35 -26.80
C ASP A 241 -5.56 -15.24 -27.51
N ASP A 242 -5.56 -14.65 -28.71
CA ASP A 242 -6.66 -14.79 -29.66
C ASP A 242 -6.44 -16.07 -30.47
N ASP A 243 -6.88 -17.20 -29.92
CA ASP A 243 -7.27 -18.36 -30.72
C ASP A 243 -8.69 -18.77 -30.33
N ASP A 244 -9.65 -17.88 -30.58
CA ASP A 244 -11.01 -18.33 -30.85
C ASP A 244 -11.51 -17.68 -32.14
N GLY A 245 -11.69 -18.52 -33.15
CA GLY A 245 -12.06 -18.11 -34.48
C GLY A 245 -13.51 -17.67 -34.55
N GLY A 246 -13.72 -16.38 -34.82
CA GLY A 246 -14.75 -15.96 -35.77
C GLY A 246 -15.85 -15.05 -35.23
N GLY A 247 -16.14 -14.00 -36.02
CA GLY A 247 -17.47 -13.40 -36.09
C GLY A 247 -17.52 -11.90 -35.84
N TYR A 248 -17.58 -11.14 -36.94
CA TYR A 248 -17.90 -9.72 -36.98
C TYR A 248 -19.02 -9.30 -36.02
N GLY A 249 -18.70 -8.41 -35.08
CA GLY A 249 -19.65 -7.66 -34.28
C GLY A 249 -19.01 -6.40 -33.74
N ASP A 250 -19.43 -5.24 -34.25
CA ASP A 250 -19.00 -3.87 -33.89
C ASP A 250 -19.47 -3.48 -32.47
N ALA A 251 -19.06 -4.27 -31.47
CA ALA A 251 -19.33 -4.08 -30.04
C ALA A 251 -18.06 -4.21 -29.16
N GLU A 252 -16.96 -4.75 -29.69
CA GLU A 252 -15.75 -5.14 -28.92
C GLU A 252 -14.68 -4.05 -28.79
N GLY A 253 -14.76 -2.92 -29.49
CA GLY A 253 -13.76 -1.83 -29.45
C GLY A 253 -13.69 -1.01 -28.14
N LYS A 254 -14.26 -1.53 -27.05
CA LYS A 254 -14.26 -0.89 -25.71
C LYS A 254 -13.45 -1.67 -24.68
N GLN A 255 -13.37 -2.99 -24.81
CA GLN A 255 -12.57 -3.83 -23.92
C GLN A 255 -11.09 -3.65 -24.32
N TYR A 256 -10.18 -3.59 -23.34
CA TYR A 256 -8.72 -3.48 -23.57
C TYR A 256 -8.13 -2.11 -23.96
N ARG A 257 -8.85 -0.98 -23.86
CA ARG A 257 -8.26 0.33 -24.23
C ARG A 257 -7.05 0.72 -23.39
N LEU A 258 -7.11 0.53 -22.07
CA LEU A 258 -5.99 0.79 -21.17
C LEU A 258 -4.85 -0.21 -21.41
N ARG A 259 -5.17 -1.48 -21.68
CA ARG A 259 -4.17 -2.51 -22.02
C ARG A 259 -3.40 -2.16 -23.29
N SER A 260 -4.10 -1.76 -24.36
CA SER A 260 -3.48 -1.31 -25.61
C SER A 260 -2.63 -0.06 -25.39
N TYR A 261 -3.09 0.87 -24.55
CA TYR A 261 -2.29 2.03 -24.15
C TYR A 261 -0.98 1.64 -23.46
N VAL A 262 -1.04 0.72 -22.49
CA VAL A 262 0.14 0.21 -21.79
C VAL A 262 1.13 -0.48 -22.74
N MET A 263 0.63 -1.24 -23.73
CA MET A 263 1.46 -1.90 -24.73
C MET A 263 2.15 -0.91 -25.69
N TYR A 264 1.51 0.24 -25.94
CA TYR A 264 2.05 1.32 -26.77
C TYR A 264 3.18 2.09 -26.08
N LEU A 265 3.18 2.18 -24.75
CA LEU A 265 4.23 2.88 -24.01
C LEU A 265 5.60 2.24 -24.20
N ASP A 266 6.63 3.09 -24.31
CA ASP A 266 8.02 2.66 -24.35
C ASP A 266 8.47 2.10 -22.98
N SER A 267 9.55 1.31 -22.98
CA SER A 267 10.05 0.64 -21.78
C SER A 267 10.49 1.62 -20.68
N GLU A 268 11.02 2.80 -21.04
CA GLU A 268 11.46 3.80 -20.06
C GLU A 268 10.25 4.43 -19.36
N THR A 269 9.20 4.77 -20.12
CA THR A 269 7.95 5.29 -19.56
C THR A 269 7.26 4.27 -18.67
N LEU A 270 7.19 3.00 -19.09
CA LEU A 270 6.65 1.93 -18.27
C LEU A 270 7.44 1.74 -16.96
N GLN A 271 8.77 1.72 -17.04
CA GLN A 271 9.61 1.62 -15.85
C GLN A 271 9.40 2.82 -14.92
N ARG A 272 9.30 4.05 -15.45
CA ARG A 272 9.00 5.25 -14.66
C ARG A 272 7.65 5.17 -13.96
N TYR A 273 6.64 4.51 -14.56
CA TYR A 273 5.34 4.29 -13.91
C TYR A 273 5.39 3.17 -12.87
N ALA A 274 6.17 2.12 -13.11
CA ALA A 274 6.34 1.03 -12.15
C ALA A 274 7.09 1.49 -10.90
N THR A 275 8.16 2.27 -11.04
CA THR A 275 9.00 2.70 -9.91
C THR A 275 8.22 3.50 -8.86
N ILE A 276 8.29 3.03 -7.60
CA ILE A 276 7.83 3.77 -6.41
C ILE A 276 8.73 4.99 -6.21
N ARG A 277 8.15 6.18 -6.01
CA ARG A 277 8.89 7.44 -6.10
C ARG A 277 9.54 7.87 -4.79
N SER A 278 8.91 7.57 -3.65
CA SER A 278 9.38 8.00 -2.34
C SER A 278 9.90 6.86 -1.47
N LYS A 279 10.77 7.20 -0.50
CA LYS A 279 11.25 6.25 0.50
C LYS A 279 10.17 5.94 1.53
N GLU A 280 9.31 6.91 1.79
CA GLU A 280 8.14 6.84 2.65
C GLU A 280 7.16 5.79 2.10
N ALA A 281 6.87 5.81 0.80
CA ALA A 281 6.02 4.80 0.17
C ALA A 281 6.63 3.39 0.24
N ILE A 282 7.94 3.24 -0.01
CA ILE A 282 8.63 1.93 0.11
C ILE A 282 8.55 1.40 1.56
N SER A 283 8.89 2.25 2.53
CA SER A 283 8.81 1.93 3.96
C SER A 283 7.39 1.57 4.37
N LEU A 284 6.40 2.26 3.82
CA LEU A 284 4.99 2.00 4.13
C LEU A 284 4.50 0.66 3.58
N ILE A 285 4.89 0.28 2.35
CA ILE A 285 4.59 -1.05 1.79
C ILE A 285 5.17 -2.14 2.68
N GLU A 286 6.42 -1.96 3.14
CA GLU A 286 7.07 -2.89 4.05
C GLU A 286 6.31 -2.98 5.38
N LYS A 287 5.99 -1.85 6.01
CA LYS A 287 5.27 -1.80 7.29
C LYS A 287 3.87 -2.40 7.20
N GLN A 288 3.11 -2.09 6.16
CA GLN A 288 1.79 -2.69 5.93
C GLN A 288 1.91 -4.21 5.79
N THR A 289 2.86 -4.69 4.99
CA THR A 289 3.10 -6.13 4.81
C THR A 289 3.48 -6.80 6.13
N GLN A 290 4.38 -6.18 6.93
CA GLN A 290 4.77 -6.69 8.24
C GLN A 290 3.63 -6.64 9.26
N ALA A 291 2.75 -5.65 9.20
CA ALA A 291 1.59 -5.55 10.08
C ALA A 291 0.60 -6.69 9.83
N LEU A 292 0.41 -7.10 8.57
CA LEU A 292 -0.46 -8.22 8.20
C LEU A 292 0.16 -9.58 8.52
N PHE A 293 1.40 -9.83 8.09
CA PHE A 293 1.99 -11.17 8.10
C PHE A 293 3.08 -11.38 9.16
N GLY A 294 3.45 -10.33 9.90
CA GLY A 294 4.57 -10.34 10.82
C GLY A 294 5.91 -10.06 10.14
N ARG A 295 6.96 -9.91 10.95
CA ARG A 295 8.33 -9.77 10.44
C ARG A 295 8.87 -11.16 10.08
N PRO A 296 9.38 -11.35 8.86
CA PRO A 296 9.93 -12.64 8.48
C PRO A 296 11.26 -12.89 9.23
N ASP A 297 11.38 -14.02 9.94
CA ASP A 297 12.65 -14.46 10.56
C ASP A 297 13.51 -15.12 9.47
N ILE A 298 14.19 -14.29 8.67
CA ILE A 298 15.08 -14.75 7.60
C ILE A 298 16.50 -14.77 8.15
N ARG A 299 17.09 -15.96 8.28
CA ARG A 299 18.50 -16.11 8.66
C ARG A 299 19.32 -16.38 7.41
N ILE A 300 20.49 -15.76 7.30
CA ILE A 300 21.43 -16.06 6.22
C ILE A 300 22.29 -17.21 6.70
N LEU A 301 22.23 -18.34 5.98
CA LEU A 301 23.07 -19.51 6.25
C LEU A 301 24.51 -19.25 5.78
N ASP A 302 25.45 -20.05 6.28
CA ASP A 302 26.89 -19.91 5.96
C ASP A 302 27.19 -20.10 4.46
N ASP A 303 26.26 -20.71 3.71
CA ASP A 303 26.33 -20.87 2.25
C ASP A 303 25.73 -19.68 1.46
N GLY A 304 25.25 -18.64 2.16
CA GLY A 304 24.59 -17.48 1.58
C GLY A 304 23.13 -17.70 1.20
N SER A 305 22.55 -18.88 1.47
CA SER A 305 21.13 -19.13 1.27
C SER A 305 20.28 -18.57 2.42
N LEU A 306 19.00 -18.32 2.14
CA LEU A 306 18.05 -17.80 3.12
C LEU A 306 17.38 -18.98 3.83
N ASP A 307 17.58 -19.11 5.13
CA ASP A 307 16.83 -20.03 5.98
C ASP A 307 15.43 -19.45 6.25
N THR A 308 14.43 -20.11 5.68
CA THR A 308 13.00 -19.82 5.88
C THR A 308 12.30 -20.97 6.60
N SER A 309 13.02 -21.82 7.33
CA SER A 309 12.46 -23.02 7.96
C SER A 309 11.43 -22.73 9.05
N ASN A 310 11.45 -21.54 9.66
CA ASN A 310 10.49 -21.08 10.65
C ASN A 310 9.26 -20.36 10.05
N ASP A 311 9.08 -20.36 8.73
CA ASP A 311 7.96 -19.66 8.09
C ASP A 311 6.62 -20.37 8.40
N GLU A 312 5.70 -19.61 8.99
CA GLU A 312 4.37 -20.12 9.36
C GLU A 312 3.52 -20.33 8.10
N VAL A 313 2.82 -21.47 8.03
CA VAL A 313 1.89 -21.78 6.95
C VAL A 313 0.47 -21.48 7.40
N VAL A 314 -0.27 -20.73 6.57
CA VAL A 314 -1.67 -20.39 6.81
C VAL A 314 -2.58 -21.01 5.74
N SER A 315 -3.82 -21.31 6.13
CA SER A 315 -4.85 -21.81 5.22
C SER A 315 -5.79 -20.66 4.83
N LEU A 316 -6.03 -20.49 3.53
CA LEU A 316 -6.92 -19.47 2.96
C LEU A 316 -7.81 -20.10 1.90
N THR A 317 -9.03 -19.62 1.71
CA THR A 317 -9.81 -19.95 0.53
C THR A 317 -9.35 -19.11 -0.68
N PHE A 318 -9.72 -19.52 -1.90
CA PHE A 318 -9.54 -18.65 -3.08
C PHE A 318 -10.27 -17.32 -2.92
N SER A 319 -11.44 -17.30 -2.28
CA SER A 319 -12.12 -16.04 -1.97
C SER A 319 -11.29 -15.15 -1.04
N GLY A 320 -10.72 -15.71 0.02
CA GLY A 320 -9.83 -14.98 0.92
C GLY A 320 -8.57 -14.45 0.24
N LEU A 321 -7.95 -15.26 -0.62
CA LEU A 321 -6.79 -14.84 -1.39
C LEU A 321 -7.13 -13.75 -2.43
N THR A 322 -8.30 -13.84 -3.06
CA THR A 322 -8.82 -12.82 -3.99
C THR A 322 -9.05 -11.49 -3.26
N MET A 323 -9.69 -11.52 -2.09
CA MET A 323 -9.89 -10.34 -1.25
C MET A 323 -8.57 -9.68 -0.86
N LEU A 324 -7.55 -10.47 -0.52
CA LEU A 324 -6.23 -9.99 -0.16
C LEU A 324 -5.52 -9.29 -1.32
N VAL A 325 -5.61 -9.84 -2.53
CA VAL A 325 -5.03 -9.22 -3.73
C VAL A 325 -5.80 -7.94 -4.10
N LEU A 326 -7.14 -7.96 -4.07
CA LEU A 326 -7.96 -6.77 -4.37
C LEU A 326 -7.69 -5.63 -3.39
N GLU A 327 -7.60 -5.90 -2.09
CA GLU A 327 -7.24 -4.89 -1.10
C GLU A 327 -5.84 -4.33 -1.35
N ALA A 328 -4.85 -5.18 -1.62
CA ALA A 328 -3.49 -4.75 -1.91
C ALA A 328 -3.43 -3.81 -3.12
N VAL A 329 -4.16 -4.13 -4.18
CA VAL A 329 -4.25 -3.28 -5.39
C VAL A 329 -4.94 -1.94 -5.10
N ALA A 330 -6.01 -1.95 -4.30
CA ALA A 330 -6.67 -0.72 -3.82
C ALA A 330 -5.72 0.13 -2.97
N PHE A 331 -4.99 -0.50 -2.04
CA PHE A 331 -3.97 0.15 -1.21
C PHE A 331 -2.90 0.83 -2.07
N GLY A 332 -2.36 0.13 -3.08
CA GLY A 332 -1.39 0.70 -4.02
C GLY A 332 -1.93 1.89 -4.81
N SER A 333 -3.19 1.82 -5.23
CA SER A 333 -3.85 2.92 -5.93
C SER A 333 -4.01 4.15 -5.02
N PHE A 334 -4.45 3.94 -3.77
CA PHE A 334 -4.55 5.01 -2.78
C PHE A 334 -3.20 5.56 -2.37
N LEU A 335 -2.15 4.73 -2.34
CA LEU A 335 -0.78 5.15 -2.06
C LEU A 335 -0.29 6.17 -3.09
N TRP A 336 -0.54 5.92 -4.38
CA TRP A 336 -0.21 6.89 -5.43
C TRP A 336 -0.97 8.22 -5.26
N ASP A 337 -2.26 8.15 -4.98
CA ASP A 337 -3.09 9.35 -4.80
C ASP A 337 -2.64 10.16 -3.58
N ALA A 338 -2.33 9.49 -2.46
CA ALA A 338 -1.85 10.11 -1.23
C ALA A 338 -0.45 10.71 -1.40
N GLU A 339 0.48 9.98 -2.02
CA GLU A 339 1.84 10.47 -2.31
C GLU A 339 1.78 11.72 -3.20
N SER A 340 0.96 11.69 -4.26
CA SER A 340 0.77 12.82 -5.18
C SER A 340 0.14 14.03 -4.48
N TYR A 341 -0.81 13.80 -3.57
CA TYR A 341 -1.43 14.85 -2.77
C TYR A 341 -0.41 15.53 -1.86
N VAL A 342 0.34 14.74 -1.07
CA VAL A 342 1.35 15.26 -0.14
C VAL A 342 2.43 16.02 -0.90
N GLU A 343 2.92 15.48 -2.02
CA GLU A 343 3.95 16.12 -2.84
C GLU A 343 3.50 17.49 -3.41
N SER A 344 2.20 17.66 -3.67
CA SER A 344 1.66 18.96 -4.13
C SER A 344 1.65 20.06 -3.05
N LYS A 345 1.75 19.68 -1.77
CA LYS A 345 1.70 20.57 -0.61
C LYS A 345 3.06 20.74 0.07
N TYR A 346 3.80 19.63 0.18
CA TYR A 346 5.12 19.56 0.80
C TYR A 346 6.05 18.81 -0.15
N HIS A 347 7.00 19.51 -0.77
CA HIS A 347 7.92 18.91 -1.73
C HIS A 347 8.98 18.05 -1.03
N PHE A 348 8.86 16.73 -1.19
CA PHE A 348 9.70 15.73 -0.51
C PHE A 348 10.41 14.76 -1.45
N LEU A 349 9.92 14.63 -2.68
CA LEU A 349 10.64 13.91 -3.72
C LEU A 349 11.94 14.65 -4.07
N LYS A 350 13.04 13.91 -4.15
CA LYS A 350 14.32 14.46 -4.62
C LYS A 350 14.26 14.57 -6.14
N SER A 351 14.48 15.78 -6.68
CA SER A 351 14.71 16.00 -8.12
C SER A 351 16.00 15.37 -8.61
#